data_AF-Q6AV85-F1
#
_entry.id   AF-Q6AV85-F1
#
_cell.length_a   1.000
_cell.length_b   1.000
_cell.length_c   1.000
_cell.angle_alpha   90.00
_cell.angle_beta   90.00
_cell.angle_gamma   90.00
#
_symmetry.space_group_name_H-M   'P 1'
#
loop_
_entity.id
_entity.type
_entity.pdbx_description
1 polymer ?
#
loop_
_entity_poly.entity_id
_entity_poly.type
_entity_poly.pdbx_seq_one_letter_code
_entity_poly.pdbx_strand_id
1 'polypeptide(L)'
;MARCHSRATDQRVVGREKFVKAGSRLRKERGTDSVRESKVEILKGQFERFLMLDGESPSYMYDRLSKIVNEIKGIGSKDMTDEVVVKKMVRAIIPRNSTLVTIIRERPDYKTLTPHDLLGRILAHDMLVQESKEFIQYINQSSTTSIKKEDLALKAK
;
A
#
# COMPACT_ATOMS: atom_id res chain seq x y z
N MET A 1 4.74 38.31 -70.08
CA MET A 1 4.54 36.91 -69.62
C MET A 1 5.11 36.80 -68.22
N ALA A 2 4.28 36.65 -67.20
CA ALA A 2 4.74 36.52 -65.82
C ALA A 2 4.32 35.16 -65.28
N ARG A 3 5.15 34.65 -64.35
CA ARG A 3 5.01 33.44 -63.52
C ARG A 3 5.75 32.22 -64.05
N CYS A 4 6.91 31.94 -63.45
CA CYS A 4 7.18 30.63 -62.85
C CYS A 4 8.46 30.67 -62.01
N HIS A 5 8.47 31.33 -60.85
CA HIS A 5 9.58 31.24 -59.88
C HIS A 5 9.00 31.17 -58.47
N SER A 6 8.49 30.01 -58.05
CA SER A 6 8.31 29.65 -56.63
C SER A 6 7.77 28.23 -56.47
N ARG A 7 8.55 27.20 -56.84
CA ARG A 7 8.20 25.80 -56.53
C ARG A 7 9.33 25.04 -55.84
N ALA A 8 10.59 25.47 -56.02
CA ALA A 8 11.76 24.82 -55.43
C ALA A 8 12.02 25.21 -53.96
N THR A 9 11.51 26.35 -53.50
CA THR A 9 11.63 26.83 -52.12
C THR A 9 10.65 26.15 -51.17
N ASP A 10 9.49 25.73 -51.67
CA ASP A 10 8.41 25.13 -50.87
C ASP A 10 8.78 23.72 -50.36
N GLN A 11 9.32 22.86 -51.24
CA GLN A 11 9.70 21.49 -50.86
C GLN A 11 10.82 21.42 -49.80
N ARG A 12 11.74 22.40 -49.80
CA ARG A 12 12.85 22.51 -48.84
C ARG A 12 12.39 23.01 -47.47
N VAL A 13 11.40 23.91 -47.44
CA VAL A 13 10.78 24.41 -46.20
C VAL A 13 9.92 23.33 -45.56
N VAL A 14 9.13 22.59 -46.34
CA VAL A 14 8.32 21.45 -45.87
C VAL A 14 9.20 20.34 -45.25
N GLY A 15 10.38 20.07 -45.82
CA GLY A 15 11.33 19.11 -45.25
C GLY A 15 11.90 19.54 -43.89
N ARG A 16 12.24 20.82 -43.71
CA ARG A 16 12.71 21.38 -42.44
C ARG A 16 11.61 21.40 -41.38
N GLU A 17 10.38 21.78 -41.73
CA GLU A 17 9.26 21.74 -40.79
C GLU A 17 8.92 20.32 -40.34
N LYS A 18 8.98 19.32 -41.22
CA LYS A 18 8.79 17.92 -40.85
C LYS A 18 9.85 17.43 -39.86
N PHE A 19 11.11 17.81 -40.05
CA PHE A 19 12.22 17.50 -39.13
C PHE A 19 12.09 18.22 -37.78
N VAL A 20 11.72 19.51 -37.78
CA VAL A 20 11.46 20.25 -36.54
C VAL A 20 10.29 19.64 -35.79
N LYS A 21 9.19 19.32 -36.48
CA LYS A 21 8.01 18.66 -35.89
C LYS A 21 8.30 17.24 -35.40
N ALA A 22 9.21 16.51 -36.04
CA ALA A 22 9.69 15.21 -35.57
C ALA A 22 10.58 15.37 -34.33
N GLY A 23 11.53 16.31 -34.34
CA GLY A 23 12.39 16.60 -33.19
C GLY A 23 11.63 17.10 -31.96
N SER A 24 10.58 17.91 -32.15
CA SER A 24 9.69 18.37 -31.07
C SER A 24 8.85 17.23 -30.48
N ARG A 25 8.41 16.26 -31.29
CA ARG A 25 7.71 15.06 -30.82
C ARG A 25 8.62 14.14 -30.03
N LEU A 26 9.83 13.87 -30.52
CA LEU A 26 10.81 13.03 -29.84
C LEU A 26 11.29 13.61 -28.50
N ARG A 27 11.38 14.95 -28.39
CA ARG A 27 11.67 15.62 -27.11
C ARG A 27 10.49 15.54 -26.14
N LYS A 28 9.26 15.67 -26.64
CA LYS A 28 8.05 15.53 -25.82
C LYS A 28 7.88 14.11 -25.29
N GLU A 29 8.04 13.10 -26.16
CA GLU A 29 7.95 11.67 -25.80
C GLU A 29 8.99 11.28 -24.75
N ARG A 30 10.28 11.61 -24.97
CA ARG A 30 11.33 11.38 -23.96
C ARG A 30 11.10 12.13 -22.65
N GLY A 31 10.55 13.34 -22.70
CA GLY A 31 10.17 14.10 -21.51
C GLY A 31 9.05 13.42 -20.72
N THR A 32 8.04 12.87 -21.41
CA THR A 32 6.98 12.08 -20.76
C THR A 32 7.48 10.76 -20.18
N ASP A 33 8.44 10.10 -20.83
CA ASP A 33 9.03 8.85 -20.33
C ASP A 33 9.85 9.08 -19.06
N SER A 34 10.67 10.13 -19.03
CA SER A 34 11.44 10.52 -17.83
C SER A 34 10.53 10.86 -16.64
N VAL A 35 9.44 11.59 -16.86
CA VAL A 35 8.48 11.90 -15.78
C VAL A 35 7.79 10.64 -15.25
N ARG A 36 7.46 9.68 -16.13
CA ARG A 36 6.88 8.40 -15.72
C ARG A 36 7.86 7.58 -14.88
N GLU A 37 9.12 7.52 -15.29
CA GLU A 37 10.19 6.83 -14.56
C GLU A 37 10.37 7.43 -13.16
N SER A 38 10.50 8.75 -13.06
CA SER A 38 10.61 9.43 -11.75
C SER A 38 9.38 9.19 -10.87
N LYS A 39 8.17 9.16 -11.45
CA LYS A 39 6.95 8.84 -10.68
C LYS A 39 6.98 7.42 -10.12
N VAL A 40 7.44 6.44 -10.91
CA VAL A 40 7.57 5.05 -10.44
C VAL A 40 8.59 4.95 -9.32
N GLU A 41 9.72 5.64 -9.42
CA GLU A 41 10.75 5.66 -8.38
C GLU A 41 10.21 6.23 -7.05
N ILE A 42 9.48 7.35 -7.11
CA ILE A 42 8.86 7.95 -5.93
C ILE A 42 7.86 6.98 -5.28
N LEU A 43 6.98 6.36 -6.08
CA LEU A 43 5.99 5.40 -5.58
C LEU A 43 6.65 4.14 -5.00
N LYS A 44 7.72 3.64 -5.62
CA LYS A 44 8.52 2.53 -5.07
C LYS A 44 9.13 2.91 -3.71
N GLY A 45 9.67 4.12 -3.59
CA GLY A 45 10.18 4.63 -2.30
C GLY A 45 9.08 4.75 -1.23
N GLN A 46 7.86 5.16 -1.60
CA GLN A 46 6.71 5.17 -0.70
C GLN A 46 6.31 3.75 -0.27
N PHE A 47 6.27 2.81 -1.22
CA PHE A 47 6.00 1.41 -0.95
C PHE A 47 7.06 0.81 0.00
N GLU A 48 8.34 1.07 -0.23
CA GLU A 48 9.44 0.58 0.60
C GLU A 48 9.40 1.11 2.03
N ARG A 49 9.01 2.37 2.24
CA ARG A 49 8.86 2.97 3.57
C ARG A 49 7.48 2.78 4.21
N PHE A 50 6.55 2.13 3.51
CA PHE A 50 5.19 1.96 4.02
C PHE A 50 5.19 1.15 5.33
N LEU A 51 4.51 1.70 6.34
CA LEU A 51 4.29 1.10 7.64
C LEU A 51 2.83 1.34 8.03
N MET A 52 2.30 0.46 8.88
CA MET A 52 1.02 0.69 9.54
C MET A 52 1.18 1.85 10.52
N LEU A 53 0.22 2.78 10.54
CA LEU A 53 0.21 3.88 11.50
C LEU A 53 -0.39 3.45 12.84
N ASP A 54 -0.06 4.19 13.89
CA ASP A 54 -0.66 4.00 15.21
C ASP A 54 -2.16 4.29 15.20
N GLY A 55 -2.96 3.38 15.74
CA GLY A 55 -4.43 3.49 15.75
C GLY A 55 -5.11 3.24 14.41
N GLU A 56 -4.36 2.94 13.35
CA GLU A 56 -4.91 2.58 12.04
C GLU A 56 -5.58 1.20 12.08
N SER A 57 -6.66 1.01 11.31
CA SER A 57 -7.26 -0.32 11.15
C SER A 57 -6.53 -1.12 10.05
N PRO A 58 -6.45 -2.46 10.15
CA PRO A 58 -5.84 -3.29 9.10
C PRO A 58 -6.44 -3.05 7.71
N SER A 59 -7.75 -2.83 7.63
CA SER A 59 -8.44 -2.54 6.37
C SER A 59 -8.00 -1.22 5.77
N TYR A 60 -7.89 -0.17 6.57
CA TYR A 60 -7.46 1.14 6.08
C TYR A 60 -5.98 1.15 5.65
N MET A 61 -5.13 0.43 6.39
CA MET A 61 -3.74 0.16 5.98
C MET A 61 -3.71 -0.55 4.62
N TYR A 62 -4.52 -1.58 4.43
CA TYR A 62 -4.61 -2.33 3.16
C TYR A 62 -5.05 -1.44 1.99
N ASP A 63 -6.07 -0.60 2.19
CA ASP A 63 -6.57 0.32 1.16
C ASP A 63 -5.50 1.31 0.70
N ARG A 64 -4.73 1.88 1.64
CA ARG A 64 -3.62 2.78 1.33
C ARG A 64 -2.51 2.08 0.55
N LEU A 65 -2.13 0.88 0.98
CA LEU A 65 -1.11 0.10 0.27
C LEU A 65 -1.59 -0.26 -1.14
N SER A 66 -2.86 -0.67 -1.27
CA SER A 66 -3.47 -1.02 -2.55
C SER A 66 -3.48 0.16 -3.52
N LYS A 67 -3.72 1.39 -3.05
CA LYS A 67 -3.61 2.60 -3.88
C LYS A 67 -2.21 2.74 -4.47
N ILE A 68 -1.16 2.63 -3.64
CA ILE A 68 0.24 2.73 -4.11
C ILE A 68 0.55 1.63 -5.13
N VAL A 69 0.17 0.39 -4.82
CA VAL A 69 0.39 -0.77 -5.71
C VAL A 69 -0.33 -0.59 -7.04
N ASN A 70 -1.58 -0.13 -7.03
CA ASN A 70 -2.37 0.10 -8.23
C ASN A 70 -1.82 1.24 -9.08
N GLU A 71 -1.30 2.30 -8.46
CA GLU A 71 -0.62 3.38 -9.19
C GLU A 71 0.66 2.89 -9.89
N ILE A 72 1.47 2.08 -9.21
CA ILE A 72 2.69 1.48 -9.79
C ILE A 72 2.32 0.56 -10.97
N LYS A 73 1.31 -0.30 -10.78
CA LYS A 73 0.80 -1.19 -11.85
C LYS A 73 0.23 -0.41 -13.03
N GLY A 74 -0.50 0.67 -12.77
CA GLY A 74 -1.10 1.53 -13.79
C GLY A 74 -0.09 2.23 -14.71
N ILE A 75 1.14 2.47 -14.23
CA ILE A 75 2.24 3.03 -15.04
C ILE A 75 2.93 1.94 -15.89
N GLY A 76 2.64 0.66 -15.65
CA GLY A 76 3.12 -0.48 -16.42
C GLY A 76 4.17 -1.36 -15.72
N SER A 77 4.46 -1.12 -14.43
CA SER A 77 5.38 -1.99 -13.67
C SER A 77 4.72 -3.31 -13.29
N LYS A 78 5.42 -4.42 -13.57
CA LYS A 78 4.98 -5.79 -13.22
C LYS A 78 5.61 -6.30 -11.92
N ASP A 79 6.38 -5.46 -11.24
CA ASP A 79 7.18 -5.86 -10.07
C ASP A 79 6.32 -6.08 -8.81
N MET A 80 5.09 -5.56 -8.82
CA MET A 80 4.15 -5.62 -7.70
C MET A 80 3.35 -6.94 -7.70
N THR A 81 4.05 -8.06 -7.52
CA THR A 81 3.42 -9.38 -7.35
C THR A 81 2.79 -9.52 -5.97
N ASP A 82 1.85 -10.45 -5.83
CA ASP A 82 1.18 -10.73 -4.55
C ASP A 82 2.18 -11.07 -3.44
N GLU A 83 3.23 -11.84 -3.77
CA GLU A 83 4.31 -12.16 -2.83
C GLU A 83 5.03 -10.91 -2.31
N VAL A 84 5.33 -9.94 -3.18
CA VAL A 84 5.98 -8.68 -2.81
C VAL A 84 5.08 -7.85 -1.90
N VAL A 85 3.79 -7.77 -2.23
CA VAL A 85 2.81 -7.03 -1.44
C VAL A 85 2.59 -7.69 -0.07
N VAL A 86 2.46 -9.02 -0.01
CA VAL A 86 2.32 -9.78 1.24
C VAL A 86 3.54 -9.58 2.13
N LYS A 87 4.76 -9.73 1.60
CA LYS A 87 5.99 -9.47 2.36
C LYS A 87 6.00 -8.04 2.91
N LYS A 88 5.51 -7.08 2.13
CA LYS A 88 5.44 -5.69 2.54
C LYS A 88 4.41 -5.45 3.64
N MET A 89 3.21 -6.02 3.53
CA MET A 89 2.18 -5.97 4.58
C MET A 89 2.66 -6.58 5.89
N VAL A 90 3.29 -7.77 5.83
CA VAL A 90 3.86 -8.41 7.03
C VAL A 90 4.91 -7.52 7.69
N ARG A 91 5.80 -6.89 6.90
CA ARG A 91 6.78 -5.93 7.44
C ARG A 91 6.12 -4.69 8.06
N ALA A 92 5.03 -4.20 7.48
CA ALA A 92 4.32 -3.02 7.97
C ALA A 92 3.66 -3.22 9.35
N ILE A 93 3.36 -4.46 9.72
CA ILE A 93 2.66 -4.81 10.97
C ILE A 93 3.63 -5.15 12.12
N ILE A 94 4.92 -5.40 11.82
CA ILE A 94 5.93 -5.73 12.84
C ILE A 94 5.90 -4.78 14.05
N PRO A 95 5.82 -3.44 13.88
CA PRO A 95 5.81 -2.52 15.02
C PRO A 95 4.58 -2.66 15.92
N ARG A 96 3.44 -3.10 15.36
CA ARG A 96 2.17 -3.25 16.07
C ARG A 96 2.07 -4.59 16.79
N ASN A 97 2.46 -5.68 16.12
CA ASN A 97 2.31 -7.03 16.65
C ASN A 97 3.34 -7.99 16.04
N SER A 98 4.50 -8.11 16.70
CA SER A 98 5.57 -9.02 16.28
C SER A 98 5.16 -10.49 16.38
N THR A 99 4.32 -10.86 17.36
CA THR A 99 3.85 -12.22 17.57
C THR A 99 3.00 -12.72 16.39
N LEU A 100 2.05 -11.90 15.94
CA LEU A 100 1.23 -12.20 14.76
C LEU A 100 2.10 -12.38 13.51
N VAL A 101 3.14 -11.56 13.35
CA VAL A 101 4.07 -11.70 12.22
C VAL A 101 4.81 -13.04 12.25
N THR A 102 5.28 -13.49 13.41
CA THR A 102 5.91 -14.81 13.57
C THR A 102 4.95 -15.93 13.16
N ILE A 103 3.72 -15.91 13.70
CA ILE A 103 2.69 -16.90 13.39
C ILE A 103 2.39 -16.96 11.88
N ILE A 104 2.29 -15.81 11.21
CA ILE A 104 2.04 -15.76 9.77
C ILE A 104 3.21 -16.35 8.97
N ARG A 105 4.45 -16.07 9.38
CA ARG A 105 5.67 -16.52 8.67
C ARG A 105 5.94 -18.01 8.82
N GLU A 106 5.59 -18.60 9.96
CA GLU A 106 5.81 -20.03 10.23
C GLU A 106 4.86 -20.94 9.45
N ARG A 107 3.78 -20.39 8.88
CA ARG A 107 2.83 -21.19 8.12
C ARG A 107 3.39 -21.66 6.78
N PRO A 108 3.11 -22.91 6.37
CA PRO A 108 3.59 -23.45 5.09
C PRO A 108 2.97 -22.72 3.87
N ASP A 109 1.78 -22.15 4.04
CA ASP A 109 1.04 -21.44 2.99
C ASP A 109 1.47 -19.98 2.79
N TYR A 110 2.49 -19.52 3.52
CA TYR A 110 2.93 -18.11 3.47
C TYR A 110 3.36 -17.66 2.07
N LYS A 111 3.99 -18.53 1.29
CA LYS A 111 4.48 -18.20 -0.08
C LYS A 111 3.36 -18.08 -1.12
N THR A 112 2.21 -18.70 -0.87
CA THR A 112 1.06 -18.71 -1.78
C THR A 112 -0.06 -17.79 -1.31
N LEU A 113 0.18 -17.04 -0.23
CA LEU A 113 -0.81 -16.18 0.38
C LEU A 113 -1.10 -14.96 -0.51
N THR A 114 -2.37 -14.59 -0.62
CA THR A 114 -2.75 -13.33 -1.27
C THR A 114 -2.79 -12.18 -0.26
N PRO A 115 -2.62 -10.91 -0.69
CA PRO A 115 -2.78 -9.75 0.18
C PRO A 115 -4.15 -9.70 0.87
N HIS A 116 -5.21 -10.16 0.19
CA HIS A 116 -6.56 -10.20 0.71
C HIS A 116 -6.72 -11.26 1.81
N ASP A 117 -6.18 -12.47 1.60
CA ASP A 117 -6.18 -13.52 2.63
C ASP A 117 -5.40 -13.10 3.86
N LEU A 118 -4.26 -12.43 3.67
CA LEU A 118 -3.47 -11.87 4.77
C LEU A 118 -4.28 -10.86 5.59
N LEU A 119 -4.99 -9.94 4.92
CA LEU A 119 -5.89 -8.99 5.59
C LEU A 119 -6.94 -9.73 6.43
N GLY A 120 -7.60 -10.75 5.86
CA GLY A 120 -8.60 -11.54 6.58
C GLY A 120 -8.04 -12.19 7.85
N ARG A 121 -6.81 -12.71 7.79
CA ARG A 121 -6.12 -13.30 8.95
C ARG A 121 -5.81 -12.27 10.04
N ILE A 122 -5.37 -11.07 9.65
CA ILE A 122 -5.08 -9.99 10.60
C ILE A 122 -6.37 -9.55 11.30
N LEU A 123 -7.46 -9.38 10.54
CA LEU A 123 -8.76 -9.01 11.11
C LEU A 123 -9.29 -10.08 12.07
N ALA A 124 -9.22 -11.36 11.69
CA ALA A 124 -9.64 -12.46 12.56
C ALA A 124 -8.82 -12.50 13.86
N HIS A 125 -7.51 -12.27 13.78
CA HIS A 125 -6.66 -12.17 14.97
C HIS A 125 -7.07 -10.99 15.86
N ASP A 126 -7.32 -9.81 15.28
CA ASP A 126 -7.75 -8.63 16.03
C ASP A 126 -9.09 -8.86 16.74
N MET A 127 -10.03 -9.57 16.10
CA MET A 127 -11.32 -9.97 16.72
C MET A 127 -11.11 -10.89 17.93
N LEU A 128 -10.24 -11.91 17.81
CA LEU A 128 -9.92 -12.83 18.91
C LEU A 128 -9.25 -12.11 20.09
N VAL A 129 -8.34 -11.18 19.81
CA VAL A 129 -7.70 -10.36 20.84
C VAL A 129 -8.73 -9.49 21.56
N GLN A 130 -9.69 -8.94 20.82
CA GLN A 130 -10.75 -8.12 21.39
C GLN A 130 -11.68 -8.93 22.29
N GLU A 131 -12.13 -10.10 21.83
CA GLU A 131 -12.94 -11.04 22.63
C GLU A 131 -12.21 -11.47 23.91
N SER A 132 -10.92 -11.79 23.81
CA SER A 132 -10.09 -12.14 24.97
C SER A 132 -10.02 -11.01 26.01
N LYS A 133 -9.88 -9.76 25.56
CA LYS A 133 -9.87 -8.59 26.46
C LYS A 133 -11.21 -8.41 27.17
N GLU A 134 -12.32 -8.58 26.45
CA GLU A 134 -13.67 -8.48 27.01
C GLU A 134 -13.92 -9.56 28.07
N PHE A 135 -13.49 -10.79 27.81
CA PHE A 135 -13.58 -11.88 28.76
C PHE A 135 -12.76 -11.64 30.05
N ILE A 136 -11.52 -11.17 29.91
CA ILE A 136 -10.67 -10.79 31.05
C ILE A 136 -11.31 -9.65 31.85
N GLN A 137 -11.88 -8.66 31.17
CA GLN A 137 -12.58 -7.55 31.83
C GLN A 137 -13.79 -8.04 32.62
N TYR A 138 -14.58 -8.98 32.08
CA TYR A 138 -15.70 -9.60 32.77
C TYR A 138 -15.26 -10.37 34.04
N ILE A 139 -14.18 -11.16 33.96
CA ILE A 139 -13.62 -11.87 35.13
C ILE A 139 -13.17 -10.87 36.21
N ASN A 140 -12.49 -9.80 35.82
CA ASN A 140 -12.02 -8.79 36.77
C ASN A 140 -13.20 -8.08 37.47
N GLN A 141 -14.28 -7.78 36.75
CA GLN A 141 -15.48 -7.16 37.32
C GLN A 141 -16.22 -8.08 38.31
N SER A 142 -16.36 -9.35 37.97
CA SER A 142 -17.01 -10.36 38.83
C SER A 142 -16.19 -10.67 40.10
N SER A 143 -14.86 -10.63 40.00
CA SER A 143 -13.96 -10.77 41.15
C SER A 143 -14.05 -9.57 42.10
N THR A 144 -14.09 -8.34 41.57
CA THR A 144 -14.19 -7.10 42.41
C THR A 144 -15.54 -6.93 43.11
N THR A 145 -16.63 -7.46 42.55
CA THR A 145 -17.95 -7.40 43.20
C THR A 145 -18.09 -8.41 44.33
N SER A 146 -17.38 -9.54 44.26
CA SER A 146 -17.32 -10.53 45.35
C SER A 146 -16.51 -10.01 46.54
N ILE A 147 -15.35 -9.38 46.30
CA ILE A 147 -14.51 -8.79 47.35
C ILE A 147 -15.23 -7.63 48.09
N LYS A 148 -15.96 -6.77 47.37
CA LYS A 148 -16.71 -5.66 48.01
C LYS A 148 -17.83 -6.14 48.93
N LYS A 149 -18.45 -7.30 48.66
CA LYS A 149 -19.51 -7.86 49.52
C LYS A 149 -18.94 -8.42 50.83
N GLU A 150 -17.74 -8.98 50.80
CA GLU A 150 -17.06 -9.49 52.01
C GLU A 150 -16.60 -8.34 52.92
N ASP A 151 -16.05 -7.25 52.36
CA ASP A 151 -15.62 -6.07 53.14
C ASP A 151 -16.77 -5.30 53.81
N LEU A 152 -17.96 -5.28 53.17
CA LEU A 152 -19.18 -4.68 53.75
C LEU A 152 -19.72 -5.53 54.91
N ALA A 153 -19.58 -6.85 54.86
CA ALA A 153 -20.04 -7.76 55.91
C ALA A 153 -19.14 -7.71 57.16
N LEU A 154 -17.84 -7.42 57.00
CA LEU A 154 -16.88 -7.32 58.10
C LEU A 154 -16.97 -6.00 58.89
N LYS A 155 -17.57 -4.94 58.32
CA LYS A 155 -17.76 -3.63 58.99
C LYS A 155 -19.07 -3.51 59.79
N ALA A 156 -19.94 -4.50 59.73
CA ALA A 156 -21.25 -4.48 60.38
C ALA A 156 -21.30 -5.23 61.72
N LYS A 157 -20.15 -5.54 62.33
CA LYS A 157 -20.03 -6.17 63.65
C LYS A 157 -19.41 -5.24 64.67
#